data_AF-K0TCA3-F1
#
_entry.id   AF-K0TCA3-F1
#
_cell.length_a   1.000
_cell.length_b   1.000
_cell.length_c   1.000
_cell.angle_alpha   90.00
_cell.angle_beta   90.00
_cell.angle_gamma   90.00
#
_symmetry.space_group_name_H-M   'P 1'
#
loop_
_entity.id
_entity.type
_entity.pdbx_description
1 polymer ?
#
loop_
_entity_poly.entity_id
_entity_poly.type
_entity_poly.pdbx_seq_one_letter_code
_entity_poly.pdbx_strand_id
1 'polypeptide(L)'
;FMRQLVEQGGFWRDDNTWVKTNRIQFVGACNPPTDAGRVVMSSRFLRHASLLLVDFPSRDSLTQIYRTFNGGIMKLFPHLKGETDTITEAMIELFSACQAKFTPEMQPQYFYSPRELSRWVRGIYEAVVNMDQGLTREELVRIWAHEALRLFSDRLVEPEELEWCSNKIDDVARDLFAAINHDEVLERPLYYSTWLSKDTRRVSRDELKTFLSARLRVFYEEELDVPLVLFDQVLDHVLRIDRVLRQPMGHLLLVGDSGAG
;
A
#
# COMPACT_ATOMS: atom_id res chain seq x y z
N PHE A 1 4.37 19.89 -29.77
CA PHE A 1 3.35 19.05 -30.40
C PHE A 1 1.94 19.28 -29.84
N MET A 2 1.63 18.94 -28.58
CA MET A 2 0.28 19.08 -28.00
C MET A 2 -0.38 20.45 -28.22
N ARG A 3 0.37 21.54 -28.01
CA ARG A 3 -0.12 22.89 -28.33
C ARG A 3 -0.56 23.06 -29.78
N GLN A 4 0.19 22.51 -30.73
CA GLN A 4 -0.13 22.63 -32.15
C GLN A 4 -1.47 21.95 -32.45
N LEU A 5 -1.70 20.77 -31.88
CA LEU A 5 -2.97 20.05 -32.04
C LEU A 5 -4.16 20.85 -31.52
N VAL A 6 -4.02 21.54 -30.39
CA VAL A 6 -5.10 22.32 -29.77
C VAL A 6 -5.28 23.67 -30.47
N GLU A 7 -4.20 24.37 -30.81
CA GLU A 7 -4.26 25.71 -31.40
C GLU A 7 -4.59 25.68 -32.90
N GLN A 8 -4.06 24.71 -33.64
CA GLN A 8 -4.19 24.63 -35.10
C GLN A 8 -5.19 23.56 -35.55
N GLY A 9 -5.69 22.71 -34.64
CA GLY A 9 -6.64 21.64 -34.99
C GLY A 9 -6.03 20.56 -35.90
N GLY A 10 -4.71 20.34 -35.80
CA GLY A 10 -3.99 19.42 -36.67
C GLY A 10 -2.48 19.43 -36.43
N PHE A 11 -1.77 18.64 -37.22
CA PHE A 11 -0.31 18.56 -37.20
C PHE A 11 0.25 18.18 -38.58
N TRP A 12 1.55 18.44 -38.77
CA TRP A 12 2.28 18.00 -39.95
C TRP A 12 2.78 16.58 -39.75
N ARG A 13 2.51 15.71 -40.73
CA ARG A 13 3.10 14.38 -40.82
C ARG A 13 4.44 14.47 -41.56
N ASP A 14 5.30 13.47 -41.35
CA ASP A 14 6.67 13.41 -41.89
C ASP A 14 6.74 13.49 -43.44
N ASP A 15 5.63 13.21 -44.14
CA ASP A 15 5.46 13.35 -45.59
C ASP A 15 5.11 14.78 -46.04
N ASN A 16 5.22 15.77 -45.15
CA ASN A 16 4.80 17.16 -45.36
C ASN A 16 3.32 17.32 -45.68
N THR A 17 2.46 16.39 -45.22
CA THR A 17 1.01 16.54 -45.34
C THR A 17 0.40 17.11 -44.05
N TRP A 18 -0.57 18.02 -44.21
CA TRP A 18 -1.33 18.55 -43.08
C TRP A 18 -2.45 17.59 -42.69
N VAL A 19 -2.40 17.07 -41.46
CA VAL A 19 -3.43 16.19 -40.90
C VAL A 19 -4.30 16.98 -39.94
N LYS A 20 -5.57 17.17 -40.31
CA LYS A 20 -6.58 17.80 -39.45
C LYS A 20 -7.12 16.81 -38.44
N THR A 21 -7.13 17.17 -37.16
CA THR A 21 -7.79 16.38 -36.12
C THR A 21 -9.27 16.71 -36.06
N ASN A 22 -10.12 15.70 -35.88
CA ASN A 22 -11.56 15.89 -35.76
C ASN A 22 -12.09 15.07 -34.58
N ARG A 23 -12.91 15.71 -33.72
CA ARG A 23 -13.50 15.11 -32.51
C ARG A 23 -12.48 14.48 -31.54
N ILE A 24 -11.32 15.11 -31.38
CA ILE A 24 -10.32 14.72 -30.38
C ILE A 24 -10.24 15.82 -29.33
N GLN A 25 -10.28 15.43 -28.05
CA GLN A 25 -10.07 16.32 -26.91
C GLN A 25 -8.89 15.80 -26.08
N PHE A 26 -8.15 16.74 -25.49
CA PHE A 26 -7.01 16.41 -24.64
C PHE A 26 -7.33 16.80 -23.20
N VAL A 27 -7.21 15.81 -22.31
CA VAL A 27 -7.30 16.00 -20.87
C VAL A 27 -5.98 15.50 -20.28
N GLY A 28 -5.34 16.33 -19.46
CA GLY A 28 -4.07 16.01 -18.82
C GLY A 28 -4.19 16.09 -17.31
N ALA A 29 -3.52 15.19 -16.61
CA ALA A 29 -3.26 15.28 -15.19
C ALA A 29 -1.75 15.45 -15.00
N CYS A 30 -1.35 16.38 -14.13
CA CYS A 30 0.04 16.60 -13.80
C CYS A 30 0.18 16.92 -12.31
N ASN A 31 1.32 16.57 -11.75
CA ASN A 31 1.75 17.09 -10.45
C ASN A 31 2.13 18.57 -10.56
N PRO A 32 2.12 19.30 -9.43
CA PRO A 32 2.70 20.63 -9.35
C PRO A 32 4.14 20.67 -9.91
N PRO A 33 4.52 21.76 -10.59
CA PRO A 33 5.88 21.90 -11.12
C PRO A 33 6.95 22.06 -10.02
N THR A 34 6.53 22.25 -8.76
CA THR A 34 7.40 22.26 -7.58
C THR A 34 7.90 20.86 -7.21
N ASP A 35 7.20 19.80 -7.63
CA ASP A 35 7.59 18.43 -7.30
C ASP A 35 8.87 18.04 -8.03
N ALA A 36 9.71 17.24 -7.36
CA ALA A 36 10.95 16.75 -7.93
C ALA A 36 10.73 16.01 -9.26
N GLY A 37 11.57 16.33 -10.26
CA GLY A 37 11.50 15.73 -11.60
C GLY A 37 10.36 16.26 -12.48
N ARG A 38 9.64 17.31 -12.08
CA ARG A 38 8.65 17.99 -12.94
C ARG A 38 9.25 19.19 -13.68
N VAL A 39 8.66 19.50 -14.84
CA VAL A 39 9.10 20.59 -15.73
C VAL A 39 7.97 21.58 -15.91
N VAL A 40 8.30 22.87 -15.86
CA VAL A 40 7.34 23.95 -16.05
C VAL A 40 6.80 23.93 -17.48
N MET A 41 5.47 23.83 -17.62
CA MET A 41 4.80 23.90 -18.92
C MET A 41 4.76 25.33 -19.46
N SER A 42 4.91 25.49 -20.78
CA SER A 42 4.85 26.80 -21.43
C SER A 42 3.46 27.44 -21.32
N SER A 43 3.41 28.73 -20.96
CA SER A 43 2.18 29.54 -20.94
C SER A 43 1.44 29.54 -22.30
N ARG A 44 2.18 29.42 -23.41
CA ARG A 44 1.60 29.34 -24.76
C ARG A 44 0.76 28.09 -24.96
N PHE A 45 1.05 27.00 -24.25
CA PHE A 45 0.22 25.79 -24.23
C PHE A 45 -0.91 25.94 -23.22
N LEU A 46 -0.59 26.36 -22.00
CA LEU A 46 -1.53 26.44 -20.89
C LEU A 46 -2.70 27.40 -21.15
N ARG A 47 -2.53 28.46 -21.95
CA ARG A 47 -3.63 29.36 -22.33
C ARG A 47 -4.80 28.67 -23.04
N HIS A 48 -4.60 27.46 -23.56
CA HIS A 48 -5.62 26.67 -24.24
C HIS A 48 -6.30 25.63 -23.34
N ALA A 49 -5.91 25.55 -22.06
CA ALA A 49 -6.44 24.57 -21.11
C ALA A 49 -7.02 25.27 -19.87
N SER A 50 -8.09 24.70 -19.32
CA SER A 50 -8.56 25.06 -17.98
C SER A 50 -7.77 24.27 -16.95
N LEU A 51 -7.18 24.97 -15.98
CA LEU A 51 -6.41 24.34 -14.90
C LEU A 51 -7.29 24.21 -13.66
N LEU A 52 -7.42 22.98 -13.18
CA LEU A 52 -8.14 22.65 -11.95
C LEU A 52 -7.16 22.03 -10.97
N LEU A 53 -6.97 22.67 -9.82
CA LEU A 53 -6.18 22.12 -8.72
C LEU A 53 -7.06 21.17 -7.92
N VAL A 54 -6.60 19.93 -7.73
CA VAL A 54 -7.23 18.93 -6.87
C VAL A 54 -6.23 18.56 -5.80
N ASP A 55 -6.46 19.08 -4.58
CA ASP A 55 -5.65 18.78 -3.42
C ASP A 55 -6.18 17.54 -2.68
N PHE A 56 -5.42 17.06 -1.69
CA PHE A 56 -5.86 15.97 -0.84
C PHE A 56 -7.12 16.33 -0.04
N PRO A 57 -8.04 15.37 0.17
CA PRO A 57 -9.22 15.60 0.99
C PRO A 57 -8.84 15.93 2.44
N SER A 58 -9.68 16.74 3.09
CA SER A 58 -9.55 17.02 4.52
C SER A 58 -9.67 15.76 5.38
N ARG A 59 -9.18 15.80 6.63
CA ARG A 59 -9.30 14.70 7.59
C ARG A 59 -10.75 14.23 7.74
N ASP A 60 -11.70 15.15 7.85
CA ASP A 60 -13.14 14.84 7.98
C ASP A 60 -13.67 14.13 6.73
N SER A 61 -13.25 14.59 5.54
CA SER A 61 -13.60 13.94 4.27
C SER A 61 -13.01 12.54 4.17
N LEU A 62 -11.74 12.35 4.53
CA LEU A 62 -11.09 11.04 4.56
C LEU A 62 -11.82 10.11 5.53
N THR A 63 -12.14 10.59 6.73
CA THR A 63 -12.90 9.84 7.74
C THR A 63 -14.24 9.38 7.17
N GLN A 64 -15.01 10.27 6.55
CA GLN A 64 -16.30 9.90 5.93
C GLN A 64 -16.14 8.87 4.80
N ILE A 65 -15.16 9.05 3.92
CA ILE A 65 -14.88 8.14 2.80
C ILE A 65 -14.52 6.75 3.33
N TYR A 66 -13.54 6.67 4.23
CA TYR A 66 -13.02 5.38 4.71
C TYR A 66 -13.95 4.70 5.72
N ARG A 67 -14.77 5.44 6.45
CA ARG A 67 -15.88 4.88 7.23
C ARG A 67 -16.85 4.09 6.36
N THR A 68 -17.15 4.61 5.16
CA THR A 68 -18.05 3.94 4.22
C THR A 68 -17.46 2.62 3.73
N PHE A 69 -16.17 2.60 3.41
CA PHE A 69 -15.46 1.40 3.00
C PHE A 69 -15.34 0.36 4.12
N ASN A 70 -14.87 0.78 5.29
CA ASN A 70 -14.74 -0.08 6.46
C ASN A 70 -16.09 -0.64 6.90
N GLY A 71 -17.15 0.19 6.88
CA GLY A 71 -18.51 -0.25 7.15
C GLY A 71 -19.03 -1.26 6.12
N GLY A 72 -18.54 -1.22 4.88
CA GLY A 72 -18.78 -2.23 3.87
C GLY A 72 -18.16 -3.58 4.24
N ILE A 73 -16.90 -3.58 4.70
CA ILE A 73 -16.19 -4.79 5.16
C ILE A 73 -16.87 -5.36 6.41
N MET A 74 -17.21 -4.52 7.39
CA MET A 74 -17.83 -4.95 8.65
C MET A 74 -19.23 -5.55 8.48
N LYS A 75 -19.90 -5.36 7.32
CA LYS A 75 -21.16 -6.08 7.03
C LYS A 75 -20.97 -7.59 6.90
N LEU A 76 -19.76 -8.05 6.57
CA LEU A 76 -19.43 -9.48 6.54
C LEU A 76 -19.42 -10.09 7.96
N PHE A 77 -19.20 -9.26 8.99
CA PHE A 77 -19.05 -9.67 10.39
C PHE A 77 -19.95 -8.82 11.30
N PRO A 78 -21.25 -9.14 11.43
CA PRO A 78 -22.22 -8.30 12.14
C PRO A 78 -21.84 -7.96 13.59
N HIS A 79 -21.13 -8.86 14.28
CA HIS A 79 -20.64 -8.64 15.65
C HIS A 79 -19.52 -7.59 15.76
N LEU A 80 -18.81 -7.31 14.66
CA LEU A 80 -17.76 -6.29 14.60
C LEU A 80 -18.23 -4.96 14.02
N LYS A 81 -19.53 -4.83 13.70
CA LYS A 81 -20.08 -3.59 13.12
C LYS A 81 -19.78 -2.34 13.97
N GLY A 82 -19.74 -2.49 15.29
CA GLY A 82 -19.40 -1.41 16.23
C GLY A 82 -17.96 -0.89 16.08
N GLU A 83 -17.03 -1.68 15.54
CA GLU A 83 -15.62 -1.30 15.39
C GLU A 83 -15.37 -0.43 14.14
N THR A 84 -16.39 -0.20 13.30
CA THR A 84 -16.24 0.56 12.04
C THR A 84 -15.65 1.96 12.27
N ASP A 85 -16.10 2.64 13.31
CA ASP A 85 -15.66 4.02 13.61
C ASP A 85 -14.25 4.00 14.19
N THR A 86 -13.98 3.07 15.12
CA THR A 86 -12.67 2.88 15.75
C THR A 86 -11.57 2.56 14.73
N ILE A 87 -11.80 1.58 13.85
CA ILE A 87 -10.80 1.19 12.84
C ILE A 87 -10.56 2.32 11.84
N THR A 88 -11.60 3.09 11.49
CA THR A 88 -11.45 4.22 10.59
C THR A 88 -10.61 5.32 11.24
N GLU A 89 -10.90 5.68 12.49
CA GLU A 89 -10.10 6.68 13.21
C GLU A 89 -8.64 6.25 13.34
N ALA A 90 -8.39 4.97 13.68
CA ALA A 90 -7.05 4.41 13.78
C ALA A 90 -6.27 4.49 12.48
N MET A 91 -6.92 4.19 11.35
CA MET A 91 -6.30 4.32 10.03
C MET A 91 -5.96 5.76 9.69
N ILE A 92 -6.87 6.70 9.96
CA ILE A 92 -6.66 8.12 9.66
C ILE A 92 -5.57 8.72 10.56
N GLU A 93 -5.58 8.40 11.86
CA GLU A 93 -4.56 8.89 12.78
C GLU A 93 -3.16 8.41 12.40
N LEU A 94 -3.00 7.11 12.11
CA LEU A 94 -1.72 6.57 11.69
C LEU A 94 -1.27 7.18 10.36
N PHE A 95 -2.17 7.26 9.38
CA PHE A 95 -1.87 7.87 8.08
C PHE A 95 -1.39 9.31 8.22
N SER A 96 -2.11 10.14 9.01
CA SER A 96 -1.72 11.53 9.25
C SER A 96 -0.39 11.63 10.00
N ALA A 97 -0.14 10.77 10.98
CA ALA A 97 1.13 10.74 11.71
C ALA A 97 2.31 10.38 10.79
N CYS A 98 2.17 9.33 9.96
CA CYS A 98 3.19 8.94 8.99
C CYS A 98 3.42 10.02 7.93
N GLN A 99 2.34 10.63 7.41
CA GLN A 99 2.43 11.71 6.42
C GLN A 99 3.15 12.95 6.97
N ALA A 100 2.96 13.27 8.25
CA ALA A 100 3.63 14.40 8.90
C ALA A 100 5.10 14.10 9.23
N LYS A 101 5.42 12.85 9.60
CA LYS A 101 6.75 12.44 10.04
C LYS A 101 7.71 12.20 8.88
N PHE A 102 7.26 11.53 7.83
CA PHE A 102 8.08 11.04 6.74
C PHE A 102 7.80 11.85 5.47
N THR A 103 8.77 12.69 5.09
CA THR A 103 8.61 13.61 3.96
C THR A 103 9.57 13.26 2.81
N PRO A 104 9.25 13.67 1.57
CA PRO A 104 10.13 13.50 0.42
C PRO A 104 11.50 14.17 0.55
N GLU A 105 11.66 15.10 1.51
CA GLU A 105 12.93 15.76 1.82
C GLU A 105 13.90 14.82 2.55
N MET A 106 13.39 13.89 3.36
CA MET A 106 14.20 12.87 4.03
C MET A 106 14.63 11.79 3.04
N GLN A 107 13.66 11.24 2.30
CA GLN A 107 13.87 10.22 1.28
C GLN A 107 12.85 10.40 0.15
N PRO A 108 13.24 10.35 -1.14
CA PRO A 108 12.31 10.60 -2.25
C PRO A 108 11.08 9.69 -2.29
N GLN A 109 11.18 8.47 -1.75
CA GLN A 109 10.10 7.48 -1.68
C GLN A 109 9.12 7.71 -0.51
N TYR A 110 9.40 8.63 0.41
CA TYR A 110 8.54 8.96 1.56
C TYR A 110 7.40 9.88 1.14
N PHE A 111 6.55 9.37 0.26
CA PHE A 111 5.35 10.04 -0.20
C PHE A 111 4.11 9.24 0.19
N TYR A 112 3.23 9.88 0.96
CA TYR A 112 1.99 9.31 1.44
C TYR A 112 0.78 10.03 0.84
N SER A 113 -0.17 9.25 0.36
CA SER A 113 -1.39 9.72 -0.28
C SER A 113 -2.60 8.93 0.21
N PRO A 114 -3.84 9.36 -0.08
CA PRO A 114 -5.02 8.55 0.19
C PRO A 114 -4.99 7.17 -0.49
N ARG A 115 -4.09 6.92 -1.45
CA ARG A 115 -3.93 5.58 -2.04
C ARG A 115 -3.50 4.55 -0.99
N GLU A 116 -2.67 4.94 -0.02
CA GLU A 116 -2.26 4.07 1.08
C GLU A 116 -3.47 3.61 1.90
N LEU A 117 -4.38 4.51 2.25
CA LEU A 117 -5.62 4.16 2.94
C LEU A 117 -6.52 3.22 2.10
N SER A 118 -6.63 3.47 0.79
CA SER A 118 -7.37 2.57 -0.12
C SER A 118 -6.73 1.18 -0.22
N ARG A 119 -5.40 1.10 -0.27
CA ARG A 119 -4.66 -0.17 -0.25
C ARG A 119 -4.84 -0.88 1.09
N TRP A 120 -4.90 -0.15 2.20
CA TRP A 120 -5.12 -0.70 3.53
C TRP A 120 -6.48 -1.34 3.68
N VAL A 121 -7.56 -0.61 3.32
CA VAL A 121 -8.92 -1.17 3.26
C VAL A 121 -8.95 -2.43 2.41
N ARG A 122 -8.33 -2.39 1.23
CA ARG A 122 -8.30 -3.53 0.32
C ARG A 122 -7.51 -4.71 0.88
N GLY A 123 -6.38 -4.46 1.54
CA GLY A 123 -5.58 -5.48 2.21
C GLY A 123 -6.35 -6.18 3.32
N ILE A 124 -7.04 -5.39 4.17
CA ILE A 124 -7.94 -5.93 5.20
C ILE A 124 -9.04 -6.78 4.54
N TYR A 125 -9.70 -6.27 3.50
CA TYR A 125 -10.74 -7.01 2.79
C TYR A 125 -10.22 -8.34 2.20
N GLU A 126 -9.09 -8.33 1.50
CA GLU A 126 -8.49 -9.54 0.93
C GLU A 126 -8.07 -10.55 2.00
N ALA A 127 -7.67 -10.09 3.19
CA ALA A 127 -7.36 -10.95 4.32
C ALA A 127 -8.60 -11.63 4.91
N VAL A 128 -9.72 -10.90 5.01
CA VAL A 128 -10.93 -11.38 5.73
C VAL A 128 -12.00 -12.01 4.83
N VAL A 129 -12.01 -11.74 3.52
CA VAL A 129 -13.11 -12.15 2.62
C VAL A 129 -13.32 -13.67 2.56
N ASN A 130 -12.24 -14.44 2.68
CA ASN A 130 -12.29 -15.91 2.68
C ASN A 130 -12.23 -16.51 4.09
N MET A 131 -12.16 -15.68 5.14
CA MET A 131 -12.22 -16.19 6.50
C MET A 131 -13.64 -16.67 6.81
N ASP A 132 -13.75 -17.84 7.43
CA ASP A 132 -15.00 -18.30 8.02
C ASP A 132 -15.50 -17.29 9.07
N GLN A 133 -16.80 -17.35 9.42
CA GLN A 133 -17.55 -16.37 10.22
C GLN A 133 -17.00 -16.06 11.65
N GLY A 134 -15.84 -16.59 12.02
CA GLY A 134 -15.19 -16.45 13.33
C GLY A 134 -14.12 -15.36 13.44
N LEU A 135 -14.12 -14.31 12.62
CA LEU A 135 -13.18 -13.18 12.79
C LEU A 135 -13.39 -12.56 14.17
N THR A 136 -12.40 -12.66 15.05
CA THR A 136 -12.44 -12.02 16.36
C THR A 136 -12.00 -10.56 16.25
N ARG A 137 -12.36 -9.76 17.26
CA ARG A 137 -11.90 -8.37 17.34
C ARG A 137 -10.38 -8.27 17.40
N GLU A 138 -9.76 -9.19 18.13
CA GLU A 138 -8.30 -9.28 18.27
C GLU A 138 -7.62 -9.58 16.93
N GLU A 139 -8.16 -10.52 16.17
CA GLU A 139 -7.64 -10.87 14.85
C GLU A 139 -7.81 -9.70 13.85
N LEU A 140 -8.93 -8.96 13.93
CA LEU A 140 -9.12 -7.75 13.13
C LEU A 140 -8.02 -6.70 13.41
N VAL A 141 -7.71 -6.44 14.68
CA VAL A 141 -6.66 -5.49 15.07
C VAL A 141 -5.29 -6.00 14.63
N ARG A 142 -5.03 -7.30 14.72
CA ARG A 142 -3.77 -7.90 14.25
C ARG A 142 -3.59 -7.78 12.74
N ILE A 143 -4.64 -8.03 11.94
CA ILE A 143 -4.63 -7.83 10.49
C ILE A 143 -4.42 -6.34 10.16
N TRP A 144 -5.14 -5.45 10.85
CA TRP A 144 -4.98 -4.01 10.69
C TRP A 144 -3.52 -3.58 10.90
N ALA A 145 -2.87 -4.07 11.96
CA ALA A 145 -1.47 -3.77 12.27
C ALA A 145 -0.49 -4.40 11.26
N HIS A 146 -0.74 -5.64 10.84
CA HIS A 146 0.04 -6.29 9.78
C HIS A 146 0.02 -5.45 8.50
N GLU A 147 -1.16 -5.04 8.06
CA GLU A 147 -1.34 -4.20 6.88
C GLU A 147 -0.67 -2.82 7.02
N ALA A 148 -0.72 -2.23 8.21
CA ALA A 148 -0.01 -0.99 8.51
C ALA A 148 1.50 -1.13 8.28
N LEU A 149 2.12 -2.19 8.82
CA LEU A 149 3.55 -2.43 8.63
C LEU A 149 3.91 -2.57 7.15
N ARG A 150 3.10 -3.30 6.36
CA ARG A 150 3.36 -3.48 4.93
C ARG A 150 3.22 -2.20 4.11
N LEU A 151 2.36 -1.28 4.53
CA LEU A 151 2.08 -0.07 3.76
C LEU A 151 2.99 1.10 4.15
N PHE A 152 3.30 1.24 5.44
CA PHE A 152 4.02 2.37 6.01
C PHE A 152 5.47 2.04 6.36
N SER A 153 5.77 0.82 6.82
CA SER A 153 7.12 0.47 7.27
C SER A 153 8.00 -0.12 6.17
N ASP A 154 7.45 -0.92 5.25
CA ASP A 154 8.24 -1.62 4.22
C ASP A 154 9.04 -0.69 3.28
N ARG A 155 8.68 0.61 3.21
CA ARG A 155 9.38 1.61 2.39
C ARG A 155 10.47 2.38 3.16
N LEU A 156 10.51 2.25 4.48
CA LEU A 156 11.43 2.98 5.36
C LEU A 156 12.83 2.37 5.29
N VAL A 157 13.84 3.21 5.50
CA VAL A 157 15.25 2.87 5.32
C VAL A 157 15.94 2.70 6.67
N GLU A 158 15.78 3.67 7.57
CA GLU A 158 16.56 3.69 8.81
C GLU A 158 15.91 2.83 9.91
N PRO A 159 16.70 2.12 10.74
CA PRO A 159 16.19 1.33 11.85
C PRO A 159 15.33 2.14 12.84
N GLU A 160 15.73 3.39 13.11
CA GLU A 160 15.00 4.31 14.00
C GLU A 160 13.60 4.67 13.44
N GLU A 161 13.49 4.78 12.11
CA GLU A 161 12.22 5.07 11.43
C GLU A 161 11.28 3.87 11.47
N LEU A 162 11.84 2.66 11.28
CA LEU A 162 11.13 1.40 11.42
C LEU A 162 10.60 1.22 12.85
N GLU A 163 11.45 1.47 13.86
CA GLU A 163 11.08 1.40 15.27
C GLU A 163 9.99 2.44 15.60
N TRP A 164 10.15 3.68 15.15
CA TRP A 164 9.13 4.72 15.34
C TRP A 164 7.78 4.32 14.74
N CYS A 165 7.78 3.78 13.51
CA CYS A 165 6.56 3.36 12.85
C CYS A 165 5.89 2.20 13.60
N SER A 166 6.68 1.22 14.05
CA SER A 166 6.19 0.07 14.82
C SER A 166 5.59 0.53 16.16
N ASN A 167 6.24 1.45 16.85
CA ASN A 167 5.75 2.00 18.12
C ASN A 167 4.48 2.82 17.91
N LYS A 168 4.42 3.66 16.86
CA LYS A 168 3.22 4.46 16.58
C LYS A 168 2.01 3.59 16.23
N ILE A 169 2.20 2.45 15.56
CA ILE A 169 1.13 1.46 15.33
C ILE A 169 0.60 0.93 16.67
N ASP A 170 1.48 0.59 17.61
CA ASP A 170 1.07 0.09 18.91
C ASP A 170 0.37 1.15 19.76
N ASP A 171 0.85 2.39 19.73
CA ASP A 171 0.25 3.51 20.47
C ASP A 171 -1.17 3.77 19.97
N VAL A 172 -1.36 3.87 18.65
CA VAL A 172 -2.70 4.03 18.03
C VAL A 172 -3.60 2.85 18.39
N ALA A 173 -3.06 1.64 18.42
CA ALA A 173 -3.83 0.46 18.78
C ALA A 173 -4.31 0.50 20.24
N ARG A 174 -3.42 0.88 21.17
CA ARG A 174 -3.71 1.00 22.61
C ARG A 174 -4.69 2.12 22.91
N ASP A 175 -4.60 3.24 22.19
CA ASP A 175 -5.44 4.41 22.43
C ASP A 175 -6.89 4.19 21.96
N LEU A 176 -7.09 3.48 20.84
CA LEU A 176 -8.40 3.36 20.20
C LEU A 176 -9.10 2.01 20.44
N PHE A 177 -8.37 0.90 20.49
CA PHE A 177 -8.96 -0.43 20.66
C PHE A 177 -8.97 -0.89 22.11
N ALA A 178 -9.86 -0.32 22.93
CA ALA A 178 -9.99 -0.67 24.35
C ALA A 178 -10.36 -2.15 24.58
N ALA A 179 -9.96 -2.72 25.74
CA ALA A 179 -10.34 -4.07 26.20
C ALA A 179 -9.85 -5.23 25.31
N ILE A 180 -8.61 -5.13 24.83
CA ILE A 180 -7.89 -6.20 24.11
C ILE A 180 -6.53 -6.42 24.78
N ASN A 181 -6.01 -7.66 24.75
CA ASN A 181 -4.64 -7.92 25.16
C ASN A 181 -3.65 -7.48 24.07
N HIS A 182 -3.28 -6.20 24.06
CA HIS A 182 -2.42 -5.62 23.02
C HIS A 182 -1.06 -6.33 22.90
N ASP A 183 -0.49 -6.80 24.01
CA ASP A 183 0.83 -7.43 24.00
C ASP A 183 0.83 -8.76 23.26
N GLU A 184 -0.27 -9.53 23.37
CA GLU A 184 -0.46 -10.79 22.64
C GLU A 184 -0.87 -10.54 21.18
N VAL A 185 -1.78 -9.58 20.96
CA VAL A 185 -2.32 -9.28 19.63
C VAL A 185 -1.28 -8.64 18.72
N LEU A 186 -0.41 -7.79 19.26
CA LEU A 186 0.63 -7.07 18.52
C LEU A 186 2.01 -7.72 18.70
N GLU A 187 2.06 -8.96 19.20
CA GLU A 187 3.30 -9.72 19.30
C GLU A 187 3.90 -9.95 17.91
N ARG A 188 5.14 -9.45 17.71
CA ARG A 188 5.92 -9.66 16.49
C ARG A 188 6.63 -11.02 16.56
N PRO A 189 6.79 -11.72 15.43
CA PRO A 189 6.46 -11.29 14.06
C PRO A 189 4.98 -11.45 13.68
N LEU A 190 4.48 -10.51 12.88
CA LEU A 190 3.11 -10.50 12.35
C LEU A 190 3.05 -11.24 11.00
N TYR A 191 3.26 -12.55 11.00
CA TYR A 191 3.22 -13.36 9.78
C TYR A 191 1.81 -13.79 9.40
N TYR A 192 1.44 -13.47 8.15
CA TYR A 192 0.24 -13.92 7.47
C TYR A 192 0.60 -14.60 6.16
N SER A 193 0.00 -15.76 5.89
CA SER A 193 0.24 -16.51 4.66
C SER A 193 -0.97 -17.34 4.25
N THR A 194 -1.07 -17.63 2.96
CA THR A 194 -2.03 -18.57 2.34
C THR A 194 -1.36 -19.85 1.86
N TRP A 195 -0.10 -20.11 2.24
CA TRP A 195 0.61 -21.30 1.74
C TRP A 195 0.27 -22.57 2.50
N LEU A 196 -0.06 -22.46 3.79
CA LEU A 196 -0.37 -23.59 4.65
C LEU A 196 -1.88 -23.89 4.74
N SER A 197 -2.71 -22.97 4.26
CA SER A 197 -4.17 -23.04 4.31
C SER A 197 -4.76 -22.37 3.07
N LYS A 198 -6.00 -22.73 2.71
CA LYS A 198 -6.71 -22.06 1.61
C LYS A 198 -6.98 -20.58 1.91
N ASP A 199 -7.17 -20.26 3.19
CA ASP A 199 -7.48 -18.91 3.66
C ASP A 199 -6.24 -18.23 4.23
N THR A 200 -6.24 -16.89 4.22
CA THR A 200 -5.18 -16.08 4.82
C THR A 200 -5.23 -16.25 6.34
N ARG A 201 -4.19 -16.78 6.96
CA ARG A 201 -4.15 -16.98 8.42
C ARG A 201 -2.81 -16.59 9.04
N ARG A 202 -2.82 -16.37 10.36
CA ARG A 202 -1.61 -16.26 11.18
C ARG A 202 -0.81 -17.55 11.08
N VAL A 203 0.50 -17.43 10.90
CA VAL A 203 1.42 -18.59 10.81
C VAL A 203 2.57 -18.40 11.80
N SER A 204 2.99 -19.47 12.46
CA SER A 204 4.17 -19.42 13.32
C SER A 204 5.46 -19.43 12.49
N ARG A 205 6.54 -18.92 13.08
CA ARG A 205 7.88 -18.92 12.46
C ARG A 205 8.32 -20.33 12.06
N ASP A 206 8.13 -21.30 12.94
CA ASP A 206 8.61 -22.66 12.74
C ASP A 206 7.85 -23.36 11.61
N GLU A 207 6.52 -23.23 11.58
CA GLU A 207 5.69 -23.76 10.49
C GLU A 207 6.09 -23.16 9.13
N LEU A 208 6.30 -21.85 9.08
CA LEU A 208 6.70 -21.16 7.84
C LEU A 208 8.08 -21.60 7.38
N LYS A 209 9.04 -21.71 8.30
CA LYS A 209 10.40 -22.16 8.00
C LYS A 209 10.41 -23.60 7.49
N THR A 210 9.69 -24.51 8.15
CA THR A 210 9.57 -25.91 7.72
C THR A 210 8.95 -26.01 6.32
N PHE A 211 7.88 -25.25 6.06
CA PHE A 211 7.25 -25.21 4.74
C PHE A 211 8.20 -24.71 3.65
N LEU A 212 8.87 -23.57 3.89
CA LEU A 212 9.81 -22.99 2.93
C LEU A 212 11.02 -23.89 2.68
N SER A 213 11.58 -24.52 3.71
CA SER A 213 12.68 -25.49 3.53
C SER A 213 12.28 -26.66 2.63
N ALA A 214 11.06 -27.17 2.79
CA ALA A 214 10.55 -28.24 1.92
C ALA A 214 10.35 -27.78 0.47
N ARG A 215 9.87 -26.55 0.26
CA ARG A 215 9.68 -25.96 -1.07
C ARG A 215 10.99 -25.61 -1.77
N LEU A 216 11.97 -25.10 -1.03
CA LEU A 216 13.28 -24.79 -1.58
C LEU A 216 14.00 -26.04 -2.10
N ARG A 217 13.84 -27.19 -1.44
CA ARG A 217 14.41 -28.45 -1.95
C ARG A 217 13.90 -28.79 -3.35
N VAL A 218 12.59 -28.62 -3.57
CA VAL A 218 11.98 -28.84 -4.91
C VAL A 218 12.48 -27.79 -5.90
N PHE A 219 12.54 -26.52 -5.48
CA PHE A 219 13.06 -25.43 -6.31
C PHE A 219 14.52 -25.64 -6.75
N TYR A 220 15.37 -26.22 -5.90
CA TYR A 220 16.75 -26.54 -6.24
C TYR A 220 16.86 -27.62 -7.31
N GLU A 221 15.95 -28.59 -7.29
CA GLU A 221 15.92 -29.67 -8.27
C GLU A 221 15.35 -29.21 -9.64
N GLU A 222 14.41 -28.27 -9.64
CA GLU A 222 13.69 -27.84 -10.83
C GLU A 222 14.30 -26.62 -11.54
N GLU A 223 14.74 -25.60 -10.79
CA GLU A 223 15.03 -24.28 -11.34
C GLU A 223 16.48 -23.83 -11.12
N LEU A 224 17.03 -24.00 -9.91
CA LEU A 224 18.27 -23.31 -9.55
C LEU A 224 19.08 -24.06 -8.47
N ASP A 225 20.24 -24.59 -8.83
CA ASP A 225 21.14 -25.31 -7.93
C ASP A 225 22.03 -24.37 -7.10
N VAL A 226 21.41 -23.51 -6.29
CA VAL A 226 22.10 -22.63 -5.33
C VAL A 226 21.46 -22.80 -3.95
N PRO A 227 22.24 -23.22 -2.92
CA PRO A 227 21.72 -23.41 -1.58
C PRO A 227 21.45 -22.06 -0.90
N LEU A 228 20.17 -21.67 -0.81
CA LEU A 228 19.71 -20.51 -0.05
C LEU A 228 19.59 -20.84 1.44
N VAL A 229 19.98 -19.88 2.28
CA VAL A 229 19.89 -19.98 3.75
C VAL A 229 18.67 -19.22 4.24
N LEU A 230 17.77 -19.90 4.96
CA LEU A 230 16.58 -19.30 5.55
C LEU A 230 16.87 -18.72 6.95
N PHE A 231 16.69 -17.41 7.07
CA PHE A 231 16.69 -16.66 8.34
C PHE A 231 15.47 -15.72 8.39
N ASP A 232 15.24 -15.08 9.53
CA ASP A 232 13.96 -14.43 9.83
C ASP A 232 13.59 -13.31 8.87
N GLN A 233 14.56 -12.52 8.42
CA GLN A 233 14.33 -11.47 7.43
C GLN A 233 13.91 -12.05 6.07
N VAL A 234 14.48 -13.19 5.65
CA VAL A 234 14.05 -13.87 4.41
C VAL A 234 12.61 -14.33 4.53
N LEU A 235 12.22 -14.92 5.66
CA LEU A 235 10.83 -15.32 5.90
C LEU A 235 9.87 -14.14 5.74
N ASP A 236 10.21 -12.98 6.32
CA ASP A 236 9.40 -11.79 6.20
C ASP A 236 9.37 -11.25 4.76
N HIS A 237 10.52 -11.17 4.08
CA HIS A 237 10.62 -10.66 2.72
C HIS A 237 9.83 -11.51 1.71
N VAL A 238 9.87 -12.83 1.79
CA VAL A 238 9.11 -13.68 0.86
C VAL A 238 7.60 -13.49 1.08
N LEU A 239 7.14 -13.30 2.32
CA LEU A 239 5.74 -12.98 2.59
C LEU A 239 5.34 -11.60 2.04
N ARG A 240 6.21 -10.59 2.13
CA ARG A 240 6.00 -9.27 1.49
C ARG A 240 5.84 -9.41 -0.02
N ILE A 241 6.72 -10.19 -0.65
CA ILE A 241 6.71 -10.43 -2.10
C ILE A 241 5.43 -11.16 -2.52
N ASP A 242 5.11 -12.27 -1.84
CA ASP A 242 3.90 -13.07 -2.09
C ASP A 242 2.62 -12.22 -2.01
N ARG A 243 2.52 -11.38 -0.98
CA ARG A 243 1.40 -10.44 -0.84
C ARG A 243 1.22 -9.56 -2.08
N VAL A 244 2.30 -8.95 -2.58
CA VAL A 244 2.22 -8.06 -3.76
C VAL A 244 1.89 -8.86 -5.02
N LEU A 245 2.48 -10.03 -5.20
CA LEU A 245 2.25 -10.87 -6.39
C LEU A 245 0.83 -11.44 -6.46
N ARG A 246 0.16 -11.62 -5.32
CA ARG A 246 -1.25 -12.06 -5.26
C ARG A 246 -2.24 -10.95 -5.63
N GLN A 247 -1.86 -9.68 -5.51
CA GLN A 247 -2.76 -8.58 -5.82
C GLN A 247 -2.89 -8.40 -7.34
N PRO A 248 -4.11 -8.26 -7.89
CA PRO A 248 -4.25 -7.82 -9.27
C PRO A 248 -3.62 -6.44 -9.45
N MET A 249 -2.82 -6.31 -10.51
CA MET A 249 -1.97 -5.15 -10.78
C MET A 249 -0.91 -4.88 -9.68
N GLY A 250 -0.44 -5.95 -9.03
CA GLY A 250 0.70 -5.92 -8.13
C GLY A 250 2.00 -5.64 -8.89
N HIS A 251 2.70 -4.59 -8.48
CA HIS A 251 4.03 -4.25 -8.98
C HIS A 251 4.95 -4.08 -7.79
N LEU A 252 6.17 -4.58 -7.92
CA LEU A 252 7.16 -4.56 -6.85
C LEU A 252 8.46 -3.92 -7.35
N LEU A 253 9.05 -3.08 -6.51
CA LEU A 253 10.40 -2.58 -6.66
C LEU A 253 11.18 -2.95 -5.39
N LEU A 254 12.14 -3.86 -5.53
CA LEU A 254 13.02 -4.25 -4.44
C LEU A 254 14.27 -3.38 -4.49
N VAL A 255 14.48 -2.60 -3.43
CA VAL A 255 15.69 -1.78 -3.26
C VAL A 255 16.56 -2.46 -2.22
N GLY A 256 17.77 -2.84 -2.61
CA GLY A 256 18.74 -3.49 -1.73
C GLY A 256 20.12 -3.52 -2.38
N ASP A 257 21.13 -3.81 -1.56
CA ASP A 257 22.51 -3.93 -2.04
C ASP A 257 22.67 -5.14 -2.97
N SER A 258 23.64 -5.04 -3.88
CA SER A 258 23.99 -6.15 -4.76
C SER A 258 24.42 -7.36 -3.92
N GLY A 259 23.79 -8.52 -4.15
CA GLY A 259 24.04 -9.75 -3.40
C GLY A 259 23.18 -9.93 -2.14
N ALA A 260 22.21 -9.04 -1.90
CA ALA A 260 21.23 -9.22 -0.82
C ALA A 260 20.22 -10.36 -1.08
N GLY A 261 20.13 -10.85 -2.32
CA GLY A 261 19.28 -11.96 -2.75
C GLY A 261 19.96 -12.80 -3.82
#